data_AF-A0A2N2A8C9-F1
#
_entry.id   AF-A0A2N2A8C9-F1
#
_cell.length_a   1.000
_cell.length_b   1.000
_cell.length_c   1.000
_cell.angle_alpha   90.00
_cell.angle_beta   90.00
_cell.angle_gamma   90.00
#
_symmetry.space_group_name_H-M   'P 1'
#
loop_
_entity.id
_entity.type
_entity.pdbx_description
1 polymer ?
#
loop_
_entity_poly.entity_id
_entity_poly.type
_entity_poly.pdbx_seq_one_letter_code
_entity_poly.pdbx_strand_id
1 'polypeptide(L)' 'MCENQKIAVLENEVEASFLETILMEREIPFNIRSYHDSAYDGLFQLVKGWGAVYAPVDFKDEILEILNELRNSQEV' A
#
# COMPACT_ATOMS: atom_id res chain seq x y z
N MET A 1 2.11 21.47 10.80
CA MET A 1 2.75 20.22 11.27
C MET A 1 2.15 19.12 10.41
N CYS A 2 2.95 18.46 9.57
CA CYS A 2 2.43 17.41 8.69
C CYS A 2 2.52 16.07 9.42
N GLU A 3 1.45 15.66 10.08
CA GLU A 3 1.34 14.33 10.67
C GLU A 3 0.92 13.34 9.58
N ASN A 4 1.85 12.50 9.13
CA ASN A 4 1.55 11.38 8.25
C ASN A 4 0.94 10.27 9.10
N GLN A 5 -0.33 9.92 8.86
CA GLN A 5 -0.95 8.80 9.56
C GLN A 5 -0.88 7.53 8.71
N LYS A 6 -0.94 6.37 9.38
CA LYS A 6 -1.14 5.10 8.71
C LYS A 6 -2.50 5.10 8.03
N ILE A 7 -2.51 4.95 6.71
CA ILE A 7 -3.73 4.92 5.91
C ILE A 7 -4.22 3.48 5.77
N ALA A 8 -3.35 2.61 5.29
CA ALA A 8 -3.68 1.21 5.08
C ALA A 8 -2.44 0.30 5.20
N VAL A 9 -2.70 -0.98 5.40
CA VAL A 9 -1.72 -2.06 5.29
C VAL A 9 -1.92 -2.70 3.93
N LEU A 10 -0.85 -2.80 3.17
CA LEU A 10 -0.80 -3.40 1.85
C LEU A 10 -0.42 -4.87 2.03
N GLU A 11 -1.27 -5.77 1.55
CA GLU A 11 -1.01 -7.21 1.64
C GLU A 11 -0.19 -7.69 0.43
N ASN A 12 -0.34 -7.04 -0.73
CA ASN A 12 0.42 -7.41 -1.93
C ASN A 12 1.30 -6.26 -2.45
N GLU A 13 2.40 -6.64 -3.13
CA GLU A 13 3.27 -5.69 -3.85
C GLU A 13 2.53 -4.98 -5.00
N VAL A 14 1.57 -5.67 -5.61
CA VAL A 14 0.82 -5.15 -6.76
C VAL A 14 -0.04 -3.97 -6.36
N GLU A 15 -0.82 -4.12 -5.28
CA GLU A 15 -1.66 -3.04 -4.74
C GLU A 15 -0.79 -1.86 -4.30
N ALA A 16 0.38 -2.15 -3.71
CA ALA A 16 1.32 -1.16 -3.27
C ALA A 16 1.92 -0.33 -4.40
N SER A 17 2.41 -0.99 -5.45
CA SER A 17 3.06 -0.33 -6.59
C SER A 17 2.04 0.48 -7.41
N PHE A 18 0.80 0.00 -7.51
CA PHE A 18 -0.29 0.74 -8.15
C PHE A 18 -0.62 2.03 -7.38
N LEU A 19 -0.76 1.92 -6.06
CA LEU A 19 -1.00 3.06 -5.19
C LEU A 19 0.16 4.05 -5.20
N GLU A 20 1.39 3.54 -5.13
CA GLU A 20 2.63 4.31 -5.19
C GLU A 20 2.70 5.15 -6.46
N THR A 21 2.34 4.57 -7.60
CA THR A 21 2.32 5.27 -8.89
C THR A 21 1.36 6.45 -8.87
N ILE A 22 0.12 6.26 -8.42
CA ILE A 22 -0.90 7.33 -8.36
C ILE A 22 -0.46 8.46 -7.41
N LEU A 23 0.10 8.09 -6.26
CA LEU A 23 0.59 9.06 -5.27
C LEU A 23 1.81 9.83 -5.80
N MET A 24 2.69 9.17 -6.54
CA MET A 24 3.85 9.77 -7.19
C MET A 24 3.44 10.70 -8.33
N GLU A 25 2.45 10.32 -9.15
CA GLU A 25 1.89 11.17 -10.22
C GLU A 25 1.28 12.47 -9.70
N ARG A 26 0.67 12.42 -8.50
CA ARG A 26 0.11 13.61 -7.83
C ARG A 26 1.14 14.40 -7.00
N GLU A 27 2.41 14.01 -7.00
CA GLU A 27 3.50 14.60 -6.20
C GLU A 27 3.20 14.64 -4.68
N ILE A 28 2.49 13.63 -4.18
CA ILE A 28 2.07 13.58 -2.77
C ILE A 28 3.22 13.00 -1.93
N PRO A 29 3.60 13.63 -0.82
CA PRO A 29 4.57 13.06 0.11
C PRO A 29 3.95 11.87 0.85
N PHE A 30 4.21 10.65 0.36
CA PHE A 30 3.86 9.40 1.03
C PHE A 30 5.10 8.73 1.61
N ASN A 31 4.91 7.90 2.63
CA ASN A 31 5.95 7.11 3.23
C ASN A 31 5.50 5.66 3.27
N ILE A 32 6.06 4.84 2.39
CA ILE A 32 5.81 3.41 2.37
C ILE A 32 6.84 2.72 3.25
N ARG A 33 6.36 1.85 4.15
CA ARG A 33 7.21 1.00 4.98
C ARG A 33 6.95 -0.46 4.60
N SER A 34 7.80 -1.01 3.74
CA SER A 34 7.81 -2.43 3.42
C SER A 34 8.45 -3.22 4.57
N TYR A 35 7.84 -4.34 4.95
CA TYR A 35 8.41 -5.25 5.96
C TYR A 35 9.39 -6.26 5.34
N HIS A 36 9.62 -6.16 4.03
CA HIS A 36 10.38 -7.10 3.22
C HIS A 36 11.88 -6.76 3.13
N ASP A 37 12.43 -6.15 4.18
CA ASP A 37 13.88 -6.09 4.31
C ASP A 37 14.34 -7.37 5.03
N SER A 38 15.11 -8.19 4.32
CA SER A 38 15.73 -9.46 4.75
C SER A 38 14.95 -10.77 4.54
N ALA A 39 15.45 -11.52 3.56
CA ALA A 39 15.43 -12.99 3.45
C ALA A 39 14.09 -13.64 3.06
N TYR A 40 13.96 -14.08 1.81
CA TYR A 40 13.91 -15.52 1.48
C TYR A 40 13.75 -15.70 -0.04
N ASP A 41 14.88 -16.01 -0.65
CA ASP A 41 15.01 -16.61 -1.98
C ASP A 41 14.30 -17.98 -1.98
N GLY A 42 13.23 -18.13 -2.77
CA GLY A 42 12.98 -19.40 -3.45
C GLY A 42 11.74 -20.27 -3.12
N LEU A 43 10.99 -20.10 -2.02
CA LEU A 43 9.82 -20.97 -1.78
C LEU A 43 8.68 -20.25 -1.03
N PHE A 44 7.49 -20.23 -1.66
CA PHE A 44 6.19 -19.80 -1.13
C PHE A 44 5.97 -18.28 -0.96
N GLN A 45 5.66 -17.61 -2.09
CA GLN A 45 5.27 -16.20 -2.20
C GLN A 45 3.81 -15.89 -1.78
N LEU A 46 3.15 -16.71 -0.97
CA LEU A 46 1.81 -16.39 -0.47
C LEU A 46 1.88 -16.36 1.06
N VAL A 47 1.38 -15.27 1.65
CA VAL A 47 0.76 -15.16 3.00
C VAL A 47 1.30 -14.06 3.93
N LYS A 48 2.35 -13.27 3.62
CA LYS A 48 2.70 -12.14 4.53
C LYS A 48 2.75 -10.79 3.82
N GLY A 49 1.81 -9.95 4.21
CA GLY A 49 1.56 -8.63 3.65
C GLY A 49 2.81 -7.80 3.34
N TRP A 50 2.82 -7.15 2.19
CA TRP A 50 3.96 -6.38 1.67
C TRP A 50 4.43 -5.22 2.56
N GLY A 51 3.50 -4.43 3.11
CA GLY A 51 3.89 -3.20 3.81
C GLY A 51 2.75 -2.38 4.40
N ALA A 52 3.06 -1.18 4.86
CA ALA A 52 2.07 -0.19 5.23
C ALA A 52 2.38 1.16 4.58
N VAL A 53 1.34 1.84 4.10
CA VAL A 53 1.45 3.17 3.52
C VAL A 53 1.00 4.23 4.54
N TYR A 54 1.84 5.24 4.67
CA TYR A 54 1.58 6.43 5.48
C TYR A 54 1.46 7.62 4.54
N ALA A 55 0.34 8.32 4.59
CA ALA A 55 0.08 9.47 3.74
C ALA A 55 -0.72 10.53 4.52
N PRO A 56 -0.85 11.75 3.98
CA PRO A 56 -1.75 12.77 4.53
C PRO A 56 -3.21 12.29 4.49
N VAL A 57 -4.02 12.73 5.45
CA VAL A 57 -5.45 12.37 5.54
C VAL A 57 -6.26 12.79 4.31
N ASP A 58 -5.80 13.80 3.57
CA ASP A 58 -6.43 14.31 2.36
C ASP A 58 -6.58 13.22 1.27
N PHE A 59 -5.64 12.28 1.23
CA PHE A 59 -5.60 11.20 0.24
C PHE A 59 -6.01 9.86 0.81
N LYS A 60 -6.42 9.84 2.09
CA LYS A 60 -6.83 8.62 2.80
C LYS A 60 -8.00 7.95 2.08
N ASP A 61 -9.00 8.74 1.68
CA ASP A 61 -10.22 8.24 1.06
C ASP A 61 -9.94 7.61 -0.31
N GLU A 62 -9.15 8.26 -1.19
CA GLU A 62 -8.76 7.66 -2.48
C GLU A 62 -8.03 6.32 -2.29
N ILE A 63 -7.06 6.27 -1.37
CA ILE A 63 -6.29 5.06 -1.11
C ILE A 63 -7.20 3.92 -0.59
N LEU A 64 -8.15 4.26 0.26
CA LEU A 64 -9.07 3.31 0.86
C LEU A 64 -10.10 2.79 -0.15
N GLU A 65 -10.58 3.64 -1.07
CA GLU A 65 -11.45 3.24 -2.19
C GLU A 65 -10.73 2.25 -3.12
N ILE A 66 -9.52 2.58 -3.57
CA ILE A 66 -8.73 1.71 -4.46
C ILE A 66 -8.48 0.35 -3.80
N LEU A 67 -8.09 0.35 -2.51
CA LEU A 67 -7.90 -0.90 -1.76
C LEU A 67 -9.18 -1.70 -1.59
N ASN A 68 -10.30 -1.02 -1.36
CA ASN A 68 -11.57 -1.69 -1.22
C ASN A 68 -12.05 -2.30 -2.54
N GLU A 69 -11.76 -1.66 -3.69
CA GLU A 69 -12.03 -2.17 -5.03
C GLU A 69 -11.17 -3.40 -5.36
N LEU A 70 -9.88 -3.35 -5.01
CA LEU A 70 -8.95 -4.48 -5.18
C LEU A 70 -9.38 -5.68 -4.33
N ARG A 71 -9.79 -5.46 -3.07
CA ARG A 71 -10.33 -6.51 -2.20
C ARG A 71 -11.68 -7.05 -2.67
N ASN A 72 -12.58 -6.19 -3.15
CA ASN A 72 -13.87 -6.64 -3.71
C ASN A 72 -13.67 -7.47 -4.98
N SER A 73 -12.69 -7.14 -5.81
CA SER A 73 -12.41 -7.89 -7.05
C SER A 73 -11.84 -9.30 -6.84
N GLN A 74 -11.55 -9.72 -5.59
CA GLN A 74 -11.08 -11.07 -5.27
C GLN A 74 -12.21 -12.04 -4.84
N GLU A 75 -13.47 -11.58 -4.82
CA GLU A 75 -14.63 -12.41 -4.51
C GLU A 75 -15.46 -12.70 -5.77
N VAL A 76 -14.98 -13.58 -6.66
CA VAL A 76 -15.80 -14.31 -7.66
C VAL A 76 -15.19 -15.67 -8.02
#